data_AF-A0AAU9LNZ5-F1
#
_entry.id   AF-A0AAU9LNZ5-F1
#
_cell.length_a   1.000
_cell.length_b   1.000
_cell.length_c   1.000
_cell.angle_alpha   90.00
_cell.angle_beta   90.00
_cell.angle_gamma   90.00
#
_symmetry.space_group_name_H-M   'P 1'
#
loop_
_entity.id
_entity.type
_entity.pdbx_description
1 polymer ?
#
loop_
_entity_poly.entity_id
_entity_poly.type
_entity_poly.pdbx_seq_one_letter_code
_entity_poly.pdbx_strand_id
1 'polypeptide(L)'
;MKILKGESIVDGAIARCRSMYGHAHDYNINSISNNSDGETFISADDLRKNLWNLEVSDQCFNIIDMKPSNMDDLTEVITST
;
A
#
# COMPACT_ATOMS: atom_id res chain seq x y z
N MET A 1 49.11 17.55 -15.43
CA MET A 1 47.72 17.91 -15.78
C MET A 1 46.84 16.70 -15.46
N LYS A 2 46.17 16.69 -14.29
CA LYS A 2 45.22 15.63 -13.93
C LYS A 2 43.85 16.03 -14.47
N ILE A 3 43.28 15.20 -15.34
CA ILE A 3 41.90 15.36 -15.81
C ILE A 3 41.02 14.75 -14.72
N LEU A 4 40.25 15.58 -14.01
CA LEU A 4 39.22 15.12 -13.09
C LEU A 4 38.11 14.49 -13.92
N LYS A 5 37.85 13.19 -13.73
CA LYS A 5 36.65 12.55 -14.28
C LYS A 5 35.45 13.22 -13.62
N GLY A 6 34.57 13.81 -14.44
CA GLY A 6 33.29 14.32 -14.00
C GLY A 6 32.53 13.22 -13.28
N GLU A 7 32.29 13.44 -12.00
CA GLU A 7 31.38 12.66 -11.18
C GLU A 7 29.99 12.84 -11.81
N SER A 8 29.49 11.80 -12.47
CA SER A 8 28.13 11.83 -12.99
C SER A 8 27.20 11.87 -11.80
N ILE A 9 26.55 13.01 -11.60
CA ILE A 9 25.40 13.17 -10.72
C ILE A 9 24.25 12.28 -11.24
N VAL A 10 24.32 10.99 -10.91
CA VAL A 10 23.15 10.13 -10.85
C VAL A 10 22.66 10.16 -9.40
N ASP A 11 22.31 11.35 -8.92
CA ASP A 11 21.53 11.50 -7.69
C ASP A 11 20.03 11.34 -8.03
N GLY A 12 19.73 10.25 -8.73
CA GLY A 12 18.38 9.82 -9.05
C GLY A 12 18.07 8.64 -8.16
N ALA A 13 17.07 8.78 -7.29
CA ALA A 13 16.60 7.68 -6.45
C ALA A 13 16.29 6.46 -7.33
N ILE A 14 17.04 5.37 -7.14
CA ILE A 14 16.81 4.12 -7.86
C ILE A 14 15.59 3.46 -7.23
N ALA A 15 14.49 3.36 -7.99
CA ALA A 15 13.31 2.64 -7.55
C ALA A 15 13.63 1.14 -7.47
N ARG A 16 13.52 0.57 -6.27
CA ARG A 16 13.67 -0.88 -6.04
C ARG A 16 12.50 -1.36 -5.19
N CYS A 17 11.94 -2.52 -5.56
CA CYS A 17 11.00 -3.23 -4.70
C CYS A 17 11.72 -3.60 -3.39
N ARG A 18 11.32 -2.98 -2.28
CA ARG A 18 11.89 -3.25 -0.95
C ARG A 18 11.22 -4.46 -0.30
N SER A 19 9.89 -4.52 -0.39
CA SER A 19 9.06 -5.54 0.24
C SER A 19 7.82 -5.79 -0.65
N MET A 20 7.24 -6.99 -0.57
CA MET A 20 5.95 -7.31 -1.18
C MET A 20 4.94 -7.67 -0.09
N TYR A 21 3.85 -6.92 -0.02
CA TYR A 21 2.74 -7.14 0.91
C TYR A 21 1.61 -7.81 0.13
N GLY A 22 1.26 -9.05 0.48
CA GLY A 22 0.38 -9.88 -0.34
C GLY A 22 -0.76 -10.51 0.43
N HIS A 23 -1.80 -10.93 -0.32
CA HIS A 23 -2.89 -11.81 0.14
C HIS A 23 -3.70 -11.33 1.36
N ALA A 24 -3.83 -10.01 1.55
CA ALA A 24 -4.61 -9.45 2.67
C ALA A 24 -5.96 -8.81 2.26
N HIS A 25 -6.18 -8.64 0.95
CA HIS A 25 -7.40 -8.07 0.39
C HIS A 25 -8.06 -9.09 -0.54
N ASP A 26 -9.38 -9.22 -0.43
CA ASP A 26 -10.19 -10.09 -1.29
C ASP A 26 -10.64 -9.34 -2.56
N TYR A 27 -10.60 -8.00 -2.53
CA TYR A 27 -11.02 -7.10 -3.62
C TYR A 27 -9.87 -6.19 -4.07
N ASN A 28 -10.13 -5.41 -5.12
CA ASN A 28 -9.16 -4.47 -5.68
C ASN A 28 -8.81 -3.38 -4.68
N ILE A 29 -7.50 -3.19 -4.45
CA ILE A 29 -7.01 -2.08 -3.64
C ILE A 29 -7.26 -0.78 -4.41
N ASN A 30 -8.01 0.13 -3.79
CA ASN A 30 -8.36 1.43 -4.36
C ASN A 30 -7.59 2.59 -3.72
N SER A 31 -6.99 2.36 -2.53
CA SER A 31 -6.26 3.39 -1.79
C SER A 31 -5.13 2.83 -0.93
N ILE A 32 -4.02 3.57 -0.86
CA ILE A 32 -2.86 3.30 -0.03
C ILE A 32 -2.38 4.63 0.56
N SER A 33 -2.08 4.66 1.86
CA SER A 33 -1.57 5.86 2.56
C SER A 33 -0.52 5.49 3.59
N ASN A 34 0.63 6.17 3.58
CA ASN A 34 1.60 6.10 4.66
C ASN A 34 1.06 6.79 5.92
N ASN A 35 1.46 6.28 7.09
CA ASN A 35 1.29 6.99 8.34
C ASN A 35 2.50 7.91 8.60
N SER A 36 2.33 8.94 9.43
CA SER A 36 3.38 9.90 9.78
C SER A 36 4.41 9.36 10.77
N ASP A 37 4.16 8.19 11.36
CA ASP A 37 5.09 7.52 12.28
C ASP A 37 6.37 7.01 11.58
N GLY A 38 6.35 6.89 10.25
CA GLY A 38 7.47 6.37 9.46
C GLY A 38 7.64 4.85 9.52
N GLU A 39 6.72 4.14 10.16
CA GLU A 39 6.79 2.71 10.42
C GLU A 39 5.59 1.95 9.84
N THR A 40 4.45 2.61 9.65
CA THR A 40 3.21 1.96 9.20
C THR A 40 2.59 2.61 7.97
N PHE A 41 1.73 1.86 7.29
CA PHE A 41 0.87 2.35 6.23
C PHE A 41 -0.46 1.60 6.23
N ILE A 42 -1.47 2.20 5.58
CA ILE A 42 -2.80 1.63 5.44
C ILE A 42 -3.04 1.30 3.97
N SER A 43 -3.68 0.16 3.71
CA SER A 43 -4.30 -0.15 2.42
C SER A 43 -5.80 -0.37 2.58
N ALA A 44 -6.57 0.00 1.56
CA ALA A 44 -8.02 -0.16 1.54
C ALA A 44 -8.51 -0.75 0.22
N ASP A 45 -9.47 -1.67 0.33
CA ASP A 45 -10.37 -2.06 -0.75
C ASP A 45 -11.80 -1.57 -0.42
N ASP A 46 -12.79 -2.08 -1.14
CA ASP A 46 -14.19 -1.64 -0.98
C ASP A 46 -14.81 -2.05 0.37
N LEU A 47 -14.30 -3.11 1.02
CA LEU A 47 -14.89 -3.68 2.25
C LEU A 47 -13.94 -3.71 3.44
N ARG A 48 -12.63 -3.56 3.21
CA ARG A 48 -11.60 -3.76 4.24
C ARG A 48 -10.55 -2.69 4.23
N LYS A 49 -10.09 -2.35 5.43
CA LYS A 49 -8.89 -1.54 5.64
C LYS A 49 -7.91 -2.29 6.52
N ASN A 50 -6.67 -2.38 6.05
CA ASN A 50 -5.59 -3.08 6.72
C ASN A 50 -4.47 -2.10 7.09
N LEU A 51 -3.94 -2.24 8.31
CA LEU A 51 -2.72 -1.59 8.79
C LEU A 51 -1.54 -2.53 8.62
N TRP A 52 -0.44 -2.00 8.10
CA TRP A 52 0.78 -2.74 7.83
C TRP A 52 1.94 -2.10 8.55
N ASN A 53 2.89 -2.92 8.97
CA ASN A 53 4.20 -2.48 9.43
C ASN A 53 5.20 -2.61 8.26
N LEU A 54 6.03 -1.60 8.04
CA LEU A 54 6.98 -1.56 6.92
C LEU A 54 8.10 -2.63 6.98
N GLU A 55 8.30 -3.22 8.16
CA GLU A 55 9.27 -4.29 8.40
C GLU A 55 8.64 -5.69 8.38
N VAL A 56 7.31 -5.79 8.38
CA VAL A 56 6.58 -7.07 8.42
C VAL A 56 5.64 -7.17 7.21
N SER A 57 6.00 -7.99 6.23
CA SER A 57 5.30 -8.06 4.94
C SER A 57 4.28 -9.20 4.79
N ASP A 58 4.31 -10.17 5.70
CA ASP A 58 3.47 -11.37 5.66
C ASP A 58 2.20 -11.27 6.52
N GLN A 59 2.05 -10.17 7.28
CA GLN A 59 0.93 -9.97 8.19
C GLN A 59 0.47 -8.52 8.19
N CYS A 60 -0.82 -8.34 8.47
CA CYS A 60 -1.44 -7.03 8.64
C CYS A 60 -2.50 -7.11 9.74
N PHE A 61 -2.85 -5.95 10.29
CA PHE A 61 -3.99 -5.82 11.19
C PHE A 61 -5.20 -5.31 10.41
N ASN A 62 -6.30 -6.06 10.43
CA ASN A 62 -7.56 -5.56 9.88
C ASN A 62 -8.17 -4.55 10.86
N ILE A 63 -8.20 -3.27 10.48
CA ILE A 63 -8.78 -2.22 11.32
C ILE A 63 -10.28 -2.11 11.08
N ILE A 64 -10.70 -2.35 9.83
CA ILE A 64 -12.10 -2.27 9.41
C ILE A 64 -12.38 -3.49 8.52
N ASP A 65 -13.41 -4.26 8.88
CA ASP A 65 -14.03 -5.28 8.05
C ASP A 65 -15.53 -4.98 7.95
N MET A 66 -15.97 -4.54 6.77
CA MET A 66 -17.38 -4.29 6.46
C MET A 66 -18.01 -5.45 5.69
N LYS A 67 -17.31 -6.59 5.57
CA LYS A 67 -17.87 -7.78 4.95
C LYS A 67 -19.14 -8.22 5.71
N PRO A 68 -20.32 -8.18 5.07
CA PRO A 68 -21.56 -8.62 5.71
C PRO A 68 -21.56 -10.14 5.89
N SER A 69 -22.39 -10.62 6.82
CA SER A 69 -22.60 -12.06 7.05
C SER A 69 -23.18 -12.77 5.82
N ASN A 70 -23.95 -12.04 5.01
CA ASN A 70 -24.50 -12.50 3.75
C ASN A 70 -24.02 -11.57 2.62
N MET A 71 -23.34 -12.13 1.61
CA MET A 71 -22.82 -11.34 0.50
C MET A 71 -23.91 -10.81 -0.45
N ASP A 72 -25.11 -11.41 -0.43
CA ASP A 72 -26.24 -10.93 -1.23
C ASP A 72 -26.76 -9.55 -0.76
N ASP A 73 -26.40 -9.13 0.46
CA ASP A 73 -26.80 -7.84 1.03
C ASP A 73 -25.90 -6.67 0.56
N LEU A 74 -24.82 -6.95 -0.17
CA LEU A 74 -23.99 -5.90 -0.77
C LEU A 74 -24.73 -5.21 -1.91
N THR A 75 -24.79 -3.88 -1.87
CA THR A 75 -25.22 -3.06 -2.99
C THR A 75 -24.04 -2.24 -3.49
N GLU A 76 -23.53 -2.59 -4.67
CA GLU A 76 -22.49 -1.80 -5.33
C GLU A 76 -23.13 -0.57 -5.99
N VAL A 77 -22.67 0.63 -5.61
CA VAL A 77 -23.17 1.89 -6.18
C VAL A 77 -22.01 2.62 -6.87
N ILE A 78 -22.15 2.86 -8.18
CA ILE A 78 -21.19 3.69 -8.93
C ILE A 78 -21.68 5.14 -8.89
N THR A 79 -20.99 5.99 -8.13
CA THR A 79 -21.28 7.42 -8.08
C THR A 79 -20.52 8.13 -9.21
N SER A 80 -21.23 8.64 -10.21
CA SER A 80 -20.66 9.54 -11.23
C SER A 80 -21.03 10.98 -10.90
N THR A 81 -20.05 11.88 -10.86
CA THR A 81 -20.25 13.33 -10.67
C THR A 81 -20.50 14.02 -12.00
#